data_AF-A0A7Z9LTA3-F1
#
_entry.id   AF-A0A7Z9LTA3-F1
#
_cell.length_a   1.000
_cell.length_b   1.000
_cell.length_c   1.000
_cell.angle_alpha   90.00
_cell.angle_beta   90.00
_cell.angle_gamma   90.00
#
_symmetry.space_group_name_H-M   'P 1'
#
loop_
_entity.id
_entity.type
_entity.pdbx_description
1 polymer ?
#
loop_
_entity_poly.entity_id
_entity_poly.type
_entity_poly.pdbx_seq_one_letter_code
_entity_poly.pdbx_strand_id
1 'polypeptide(L)'
;LITVACNEDMTASDLVGRFLLDKDGTRWQDGPLTRAARIGAICYLDEVVEARQDTTVVIHPLTDHRRELPLDKKGELLKAHPDFHLVISYNPGYQSLMKDLKQSTKQRFGALDFDYPESEVEAEIVTRESGVNEDIAGKLVQVALRSRNLKGHGLDEGMSTRLLVYAGQLISKGIEPIAACRLALVRPLTDDPDMRDTLDAAVHTFFD
;
A
#
# COMPACT_ATOMS: atom_id res chain seq x y z
N LEU A 1 -5.55 -10.06 12.19
CA LEU A 1 -4.83 -9.60 10.99
C LEU A 1 -3.34 -9.54 11.31
N ILE A 2 -2.49 -10.08 10.45
CA ILE A 2 -1.03 -9.95 10.52
C ILE A 2 -0.58 -9.27 9.22
N THR A 3 -0.09 -8.04 9.32
CA THR A 3 0.39 -7.27 8.17
C THR A 3 1.91 -7.36 8.08
N VAL A 4 2.42 -7.53 6.86
CA VAL A 4 3.84 -7.50 6.53
C VAL A 4 4.05 -6.45 5.44
N ALA A 5 4.85 -5.43 5.75
CA ALA A 5 5.29 -4.46 4.75
C ALA A 5 6.47 -5.05 3.96
N CYS A 6 6.24 -5.38 2.70
CA CYS A 6 7.26 -5.95 1.83
C CYS A 6 8.27 -4.89 1.41
N ASN A 7 9.53 -5.30 1.27
CA ASN A 7 10.62 -4.45 0.80
C ASN A 7 11.70 -5.32 0.13
N GLU A 8 12.63 -4.68 -0.58
CA GLU A 8 13.65 -5.35 -1.38
C GLU A 8 14.65 -6.19 -0.56
N ASP A 9 14.82 -5.87 0.72
CA ASP A 9 15.72 -6.59 1.62
C ASP A 9 15.05 -7.78 2.32
N MET A 10 13.73 -7.92 2.15
CA MET A 10 12.98 -9.01 2.76
C MET A 10 13.33 -10.35 2.13
N THR A 11 13.74 -11.29 2.97
CA THR A 11 14.05 -12.67 2.56
C THR A 11 12.90 -13.62 2.89
N ALA A 12 12.89 -14.79 2.26
CA ALA A 12 11.96 -15.87 2.61
C ALA A 12 12.04 -16.27 4.10
N SER A 13 13.22 -16.15 4.72
CA SER A 13 13.38 -16.48 6.16
C SER A 13 12.71 -15.45 7.06
N ASP A 14 12.54 -14.21 6.62
CA ASP A 14 11.84 -13.19 7.42
C ASP A 14 10.34 -13.46 7.44
N LEU A 15 9.76 -13.99 6.34
CA LEU A 15 8.36 -14.41 6.27
C LEU A 15 8.10 -15.72 7.02
N VAL A 16 8.96 -16.73 6.79
CA VAL A 16 8.76 -18.10 7.27
C VAL A 16 9.25 -18.28 8.70
N GLY A 17 10.39 -17.70 9.04
CA GLY A 17 11.01 -17.87 10.35
C GLY A 17 12.47 -18.28 10.25
N ARG A 18 13.13 -18.19 11.39
CA ARG A 18 14.57 -18.40 11.52
C ARG A 18 14.92 -18.93 12.89
N PHE A 19 16.10 -19.55 12.98
CA PHE A 19 16.70 -19.85 14.26
C PHE A 19 17.39 -18.61 14.84
N LEU A 20 17.19 -18.38 16.12
CA LEU A 20 17.88 -17.39 16.93
C LEU A 20 18.82 -18.11 17.90
N LEU A 21 19.98 -17.53 18.12
CA LEU A 21 20.89 -17.95 19.19
C LEU A 21 20.49 -17.23 20.47
N ASP A 22 20.25 -17.99 21.52
CA ASP A 22 19.96 -17.51 22.87
C ASP A 22 21.00 -18.08 23.85
N LYS A 23 21.01 -17.57 25.08
CA LYS A 23 21.92 -18.03 26.14
C LYS A 23 21.80 -19.52 26.45
N ASP A 24 20.60 -20.08 26.23
CA ASP A 24 20.26 -21.48 26.52
C ASP A 24 20.37 -22.38 25.27
N GLY A 25 20.82 -21.82 24.13
CA GLY A 25 21.01 -22.53 22.87
C GLY A 25 20.22 -21.96 21.70
N THR A 26 20.06 -22.76 20.66
CA THR A 26 19.38 -22.35 19.42
C THR A 26 17.86 -22.54 19.54
N ARG A 27 17.07 -21.48 19.33
CA ARG A 27 15.61 -21.53 19.36
C ARG A 27 14.99 -21.12 18.03
N TRP A 28 13.95 -21.82 17.60
CA TRP A 28 13.19 -21.44 16.41
C TRP A 28 12.24 -20.27 16.71
N GLN A 29 12.15 -19.32 15.79
CA GLN A 29 11.16 -18.25 15.81
C GLN A 29 10.36 -18.28 14.51
N ASP A 30 9.04 -18.52 14.62
CA ASP A 30 8.13 -18.43 13.49
C ASP A 30 8.08 -16.98 12.95
N GLY A 31 8.17 -16.84 11.63
CA GLY A 31 7.93 -15.58 10.93
C GLY A 31 6.42 -15.24 10.87
N PRO A 32 6.05 -14.03 10.41
CA PRO A 32 4.67 -13.58 10.37
C PRO A 32 3.76 -14.47 9.52
N LEU A 33 4.25 -14.98 8.38
CA LEU A 33 3.47 -15.87 7.51
C LEU A 33 3.18 -17.21 8.20
N THR A 34 4.20 -17.79 8.83
CA THR A 34 4.08 -19.05 9.58
C THR A 34 3.15 -18.91 10.78
N ARG A 35 3.27 -17.80 11.53
CA ARG A 35 2.36 -17.50 12.63
C ARG A 35 0.93 -17.40 12.15
N ALA A 36 0.67 -16.67 11.06
CA ALA A 36 -0.66 -16.52 10.49
C ALA A 36 -1.25 -17.87 10.06
N ALA A 37 -0.45 -18.67 9.32
CA ALA A 37 -0.83 -20.00 8.88
C ALA A 37 -1.12 -20.95 10.04
N ARG A 38 -0.37 -20.86 11.15
CA ARG A 38 -0.53 -21.72 12.32
C ARG A 38 -1.80 -21.39 13.12
N ILE A 39 -2.14 -20.10 13.28
CA ILE A 39 -3.25 -19.66 14.14
C ILE A 39 -4.55 -19.34 13.38
N GLY A 40 -4.57 -19.48 12.05
CA GLY A 40 -5.76 -19.16 11.25
C GLY A 40 -6.03 -17.67 11.11
N ALA A 41 -4.98 -16.85 11.08
CA ALA A 41 -5.15 -15.41 10.86
C ALA A 41 -5.15 -15.06 9.37
N ILE A 42 -5.68 -13.87 9.05
CA ILE A 42 -5.40 -13.20 7.79
C ILE A 42 -3.95 -12.73 7.79
N CYS A 43 -3.16 -13.17 6.81
CA CYS A 43 -1.85 -12.63 6.50
C CYS A 43 -1.97 -11.67 5.31
N TYR A 44 -1.64 -10.40 5.53
CA TYR A 44 -1.66 -9.35 4.52
C TYR A 44 -0.24 -8.95 4.15
N LEU A 45 0.18 -9.27 2.92
CA LEU A 45 1.47 -8.88 2.36
C LEU A 45 1.28 -7.59 1.57
N ASP A 46 1.67 -6.47 2.19
CA ASP A 46 1.51 -5.14 1.64
C ASP A 46 2.66 -4.81 0.68
N GLU A 47 2.35 -4.31 -0.51
CA GLU A 47 3.32 -4.01 -1.57
C GLU A 47 4.19 -5.23 -1.96
N VAL A 48 3.54 -6.38 -2.19
CA VAL A 48 4.23 -7.68 -2.38
C VAL A 48 5.25 -7.69 -3.53
N VAL A 49 5.09 -6.80 -4.51
CA VAL A 49 6.01 -6.60 -5.64
C VAL A 49 7.37 -6.01 -5.24
N GLU A 50 7.47 -5.34 -4.10
CA GLU A 50 8.75 -4.86 -3.57
C GLU A 50 9.59 -5.97 -2.96
N ALA A 51 8.96 -7.09 -2.59
CA ALA A 51 9.69 -8.26 -2.12
C ALA A 51 10.46 -8.92 -3.27
N ARG A 52 11.60 -9.53 -2.92
CA ARG A 52 12.36 -10.33 -3.89
C ARG A 52 11.52 -11.49 -4.44
N GLN A 53 11.79 -11.85 -5.70
CA GLN A 53 11.02 -12.90 -6.38
C GLN A 53 11.12 -14.28 -5.69
N ASP A 54 12.28 -14.61 -5.10
CA ASP A 54 12.48 -15.81 -4.31
C ASP A 54 11.69 -15.78 -2.98
N THR A 55 11.48 -14.58 -2.42
CA THR A 55 10.62 -14.39 -1.25
C THR A 55 9.14 -14.56 -1.60
N THR A 56 8.68 -14.10 -2.77
CA THR A 56 7.25 -14.20 -3.14
C THR A 56 6.81 -15.61 -3.50
N VAL A 57 7.68 -16.47 -4.04
CA VAL A 57 7.31 -17.87 -4.36
C VAL A 57 7.01 -18.72 -3.12
N VAL A 58 7.42 -18.27 -1.92
CA VAL A 58 7.17 -18.98 -0.66
C VAL A 58 5.68 -19.13 -0.34
N ILE A 59 4.83 -18.30 -0.94
CA ILE A 59 3.38 -18.33 -0.73
C ILE A 59 2.68 -19.35 -1.63
N HIS A 60 3.34 -19.87 -2.68
CA HIS A 60 2.69 -20.78 -3.65
C HIS A 60 2.11 -22.03 -2.98
N PRO A 61 2.82 -22.72 -2.05
CA PRO A 61 2.28 -23.89 -1.36
C PRO A 61 1.00 -23.59 -0.52
N LEU A 62 0.86 -22.36 -0.03
CA LEU A 62 -0.31 -21.91 0.74
C LEU A 62 -1.55 -21.62 -0.11
N THR A 63 -1.37 -21.45 -1.42
CA THR A 63 -2.46 -21.17 -2.38
C THR A 63 -2.95 -22.42 -3.12
N ASP A 64 -2.25 -23.54 -2.96
CA ASP A 64 -2.64 -24.82 -3.55
C ASP A 64 -3.67 -25.54 -2.66
N HIS A 65 -4.36 -26.56 -3.20
CA HIS A 65 -5.41 -27.32 -2.53
C HIS A 65 -5.01 -27.90 -1.16
N ARG A 66 -3.71 -28.21 -0.97
CA ARG A 66 -3.18 -28.76 0.28
C ARG A 66 -2.98 -27.71 1.37
N ARG A 67 -2.75 -26.44 1.01
CA ARG A 67 -2.45 -25.32 1.91
C ARG A 67 -1.40 -25.68 2.98
N GLU A 68 -0.21 -26.06 2.53
CA GLU A 68 0.91 -26.45 3.40
C GLU A 68 2.06 -25.43 3.27
N LEU A 69 2.77 -25.14 4.36
CA LEU A 69 3.93 -24.27 4.39
C LEU A 69 5.16 -25.07 4.83
N PRO A 70 6.10 -25.37 3.92
CA PRO A 70 7.34 -26.04 4.27
C PRO A 70 8.26 -25.10 5.08
N LEU A 71 8.66 -25.55 6.27
CA LEU A 71 9.64 -24.89 7.13
C LEU A 71 10.96 -25.68 7.06
N ASP A 72 11.60 -25.71 5.88
CA ASP A 72 12.72 -26.61 5.58
C ASP A 72 13.86 -26.55 6.61
N LYS A 73 14.22 -25.34 7.06
CA LYS A 73 15.26 -25.14 8.08
C LYS A 73 14.89 -25.82 9.41
N LYS A 74 13.60 -25.85 9.77
CA LYS A 74 13.08 -26.47 10.99
C LYS A 74 12.80 -27.97 10.79
N GLY A 75 12.69 -28.45 9.55
CA GLY A 75 12.24 -29.80 9.24
C GLY A 75 10.76 -30.03 9.55
N GLU A 76 9.93 -28.99 9.50
CA GLU A 76 8.48 -29.07 9.76
C GLU A 76 7.70 -28.77 8.47
N LEU A 77 6.70 -29.59 8.17
CA LEU A 77 5.68 -29.26 7.16
C LEU A 77 4.42 -28.78 7.88
N LEU A 78 4.19 -27.47 7.86
CA LEU A 78 3.04 -26.87 8.54
C LEU A 78 1.80 -26.95 7.66
N LYS A 79 0.77 -27.68 8.09
CA LYS A 79 -0.56 -27.57 7.48
C LYS A 79 -1.23 -26.28 7.94
N ALA A 80 -1.62 -25.42 7.00
CA ALA A 80 -2.29 -24.17 7.35
C ALA A 80 -3.64 -24.44 8.03
N HIS A 81 -3.93 -23.64 9.04
CA HIS A 81 -5.21 -23.66 9.75
C HIS A 81 -6.36 -23.44 8.76
N PRO A 82 -7.54 -24.08 8.93
CA PRO A 82 -8.67 -23.92 8.01
C PRO A 82 -9.07 -22.46 7.74
N ASP A 83 -9.02 -21.62 8.78
CA ASP A 83 -9.38 -20.20 8.75
C ASP A 83 -8.25 -19.26 8.25
N PHE A 84 -7.09 -19.80 7.91
CA PHE A 84 -6.00 -19.01 7.34
C PHE A 84 -6.42 -18.40 5.99
N HIS A 85 -6.16 -17.11 5.83
CA HIS A 85 -6.37 -16.37 4.59
C HIS A 85 -5.11 -15.60 4.22
N LEU A 86 -4.81 -15.58 2.92
CA LEU A 86 -3.70 -14.83 2.36
C LEU A 86 -4.27 -13.69 1.50
N VAL A 87 -3.85 -12.47 1.79
CA VAL A 87 -4.20 -11.26 1.05
C VAL A 87 -2.90 -10.57 0.63
N ILE A 88 -2.85 -10.07 -0.60
CA ILE A 88 -1.70 -9.33 -1.13
C ILE A 88 -2.18 -7.99 -1.70
N SER A 89 -1.35 -6.96 -1.65
CA SER A 89 -1.56 -5.70 -2.38
C SER A 89 -0.35 -5.36 -3.24
N TYR A 90 -0.57 -4.62 -4.31
CA TYR A 90 0.47 -3.98 -5.10
C TYR A 90 -0.14 -2.89 -5.98
N ASN A 91 0.66 -1.89 -6.37
CA ASN A 91 0.24 -0.82 -7.27
C ASN A 91 0.70 -1.14 -8.71
N PRO A 92 -0.20 -1.48 -9.64
CA PRO A 92 0.17 -1.78 -11.02
C PRO A 92 0.71 -0.54 -11.73
N GLY A 93 1.77 -0.72 -12.54
CA GLY A 93 2.34 0.36 -13.36
C GLY A 93 3.26 1.34 -12.62
N TYR A 94 3.40 1.23 -11.29
CA TYR A 94 4.32 2.06 -10.50
C TYR A 94 5.79 1.68 -10.69
N GLN A 95 6.05 0.45 -11.13
CA GLN A 95 7.39 -0.13 -11.19
C GLN A 95 7.81 -0.50 -12.60
N SER A 96 9.13 -0.58 -12.83
CA SER A 96 9.69 -1.18 -14.05
C SER A 96 9.05 -2.54 -14.33
N LEU A 97 8.85 -2.88 -15.61
CA LEU A 97 8.32 -4.18 -16.06
C LEU A 97 9.03 -5.40 -15.42
N MET A 98 10.24 -5.23 -14.89
CA MET A 98 11.01 -6.29 -14.23
C MET A 98 10.55 -6.65 -12.81
N LYS A 99 9.77 -5.79 -12.15
CA LYS A 99 9.25 -6.04 -10.78
C LYS A 99 7.77 -6.41 -10.72
N ASP A 100 7.12 -6.63 -11.87
CA ASP A 100 5.72 -7.07 -11.87
C ASP A 100 5.57 -8.50 -11.31
N LEU A 101 4.40 -8.78 -10.73
CA LEU A 101 4.04 -10.13 -10.29
C LEU A 101 4.01 -11.09 -11.49
N LYS A 102 4.72 -12.21 -11.37
CA LYS A 102 4.70 -13.28 -12.38
C LYS A 102 3.27 -13.79 -12.59
N GLN A 103 2.94 -14.15 -13.83
CA GLN A 103 1.64 -14.74 -14.19
C GLN A 103 1.29 -15.97 -13.33
N SER A 104 2.29 -16.79 -12.99
CA SER A 104 2.11 -17.95 -12.11
C SER A 104 1.70 -17.60 -10.68
N THR A 105 2.03 -16.39 -10.21
CA THR A 105 1.55 -15.88 -8.91
C THR A 105 0.18 -15.23 -9.08
N LYS A 106 -0.04 -14.38 -10.10
CA LYS A 106 -1.33 -13.71 -10.35
C LYS A 106 -2.50 -14.70 -10.45
N GLN A 107 -2.31 -15.79 -11.18
CA GLN A 107 -3.34 -16.82 -11.41
C GLN A 107 -3.70 -17.66 -10.16
N ARG A 108 -3.07 -17.40 -9.01
CA ARG A 108 -3.38 -18.04 -7.73
C ARG A 108 -4.30 -17.21 -6.83
N PHE A 109 -4.68 -16.01 -7.26
CA PHE A 109 -5.48 -15.07 -6.47
C PHE A 109 -6.77 -14.67 -7.20
N GLY A 110 -7.85 -14.51 -6.44
CA GLY A 110 -8.95 -13.63 -6.85
C GLY A 110 -8.50 -12.17 -6.68
N ALA A 111 -8.98 -11.29 -7.55
CA ALA A 111 -8.55 -9.89 -7.60
C ALA A 111 -9.71 -8.92 -7.37
N LEU A 112 -9.40 -7.81 -6.72
CA LEU A 112 -10.25 -6.62 -6.61
C LEU A 112 -9.41 -5.44 -7.07
N ASP A 113 -9.91 -4.72 -8.08
CA ASP A 113 -9.27 -3.50 -8.54
C ASP A 113 -9.84 -2.31 -7.75
N PHE A 114 -8.96 -1.48 -7.23
CA PHE A 114 -9.29 -0.25 -6.52
C PHE A 114 -8.84 0.94 -7.35
N ASP A 115 -9.70 1.97 -7.39
CA ASP A 115 -9.38 3.29 -7.92
C ASP A 115 -9.81 4.35 -6.90
N TYR A 116 -9.49 5.60 -7.19
CA TYR A 116 -9.96 6.73 -6.39
C TYR A 116 -11.50 6.75 -6.34
N PRO A 117 -12.12 7.03 -5.18
CA PRO A 117 -13.57 7.04 -5.07
C PRO A 117 -14.21 8.14 -5.93
N GLU A 118 -15.50 7.98 -6.23
CA GLU A 118 -16.32 9.06 -6.80
C GLU A 118 -16.28 10.31 -5.91
N SER A 119 -16.40 11.49 -6.52
CA SER A 119 -16.10 12.76 -5.84
C SER A 119 -16.89 13.00 -4.56
N GLU A 120 -18.17 12.59 -4.54
CA GLU A 120 -19.02 12.71 -3.35
C GLU A 120 -18.53 11.82 -2.21
N VAL A 121 -18.16 10.57 -2.52
CA VAL A 121 -17.64 9.60 -1.55
C VAL A 121 -16.26 10.03 -1.06
N GLU A 122 -15.39 10.51 -1.96
CA GLU A 122 -14.06 10.98 -1.58
C GLU A 122 -14.14 12.22 -0.68
N ALA A 123 -15.06 13.15 -0.95
CA ALA A 123 -15.28 14.32 -0.10
C ALA A 123 -15.79 13.92 1.29
N GLU A 124 -16.67 12.91 1.40
CA GLU A 124 -17.10 12.36 2.69
C GLU A 124 -15.91 11.78 3.47
N ILE A 125 -15.06 10.99 2.80
CA ILE A 125 -13.84 10.42 3.40
C ILE A 125 -12.93 11.54 3.91
N VAL A 126 -12.64 12.56 3.09
CA VAL A 126 -11.76 13.66 3.47
C VAL A 126 -12.35 14.46 4.63
N THR A 127 -13.66 14.76 4.61
CA THR A 127 -14.36 15.45 5.70
C THR A 127 -14.17 14.68 7.01
N ARG A 128 -14.45 13.38 7.00
CA ARG A 128 -14.38 12.51 8.17
C ARG A 128 -12.97 12.35 8.73
N GLU A 129 -11.99 12.12 7.87
CA GLU A 129 -10.61 11.77 8.27
C GLU A 129 -9.73 13.01 8.59
N SER A 130 -10.13 14.19 8.12
CA SER A 130 -9.35 15.42 8.30
C SER A 130 -9.99 16.47 9.22
N GLY A 131 -11.31 16.38 9.44
CA GLY A 131 -12.07 17.30 10.30
C GLY A 131 -12.38 18.66 9.65
N VAL A 132 -12.15 18.82 8.35
CA VAL A 132 -12.62 19.99 7.58
C VAL A 132 -14.12 19.85 7.25
N ASN A 133 -14.76 20.93 6.82
CA ASN A 133 -16.15 20.89 6.35
C ASN A 133 -16.25 20.36 4.90
N GLU A 134 -17.46 20.01 4.48
CA GLU A 134 -17.75 19.45 3.15
C GLU A 134 -17.34 20.38 2.00
N ASP A 135 -17.44 21.71 2.18
CA ASP A 135 -17.01 22.69 1.16
C ASP A 135 -15.50 22.61 0.89
N ILE A 136 -14.69 22.61 1.95
CA ILE A 136 -13.24 22.47 1.84
C ILE A 136 -12.88 21.09 1.27
N ALA A 137 -13.51 20.02 1.76
CA ALA A 137 -13.26 18.67 1.26
C ALA A 137 -13.58 18.55 -0.24
N GLY A 138 -14.72 19.10 -0.68
CA GLY A 138 -15.12 19.15 -2.08
C GLY A 138 -14.11 19.90 -2.94
N LYS A 139 -13.60 21.05 -2.47
CA LYS A 139 -12.54 21.82 -3.16
C LYS A 139 -11.25 21.02 -3.27
N LEU A 140 -10.82 20.34 -2.21
CA LEU A 140 -9.63 19.47 -2.23
C LEU A 140 -9.77 18.34 -3.27
N VAL A 141 -10.95 17.70 -3.34
CA VAL A 141 -11.25 16.67 -4.35
C VAL A 141 -11.18 17.25 -5.76
N GLN A 142 -11.71 18.45 -6.00
CA GLN A 142 -11.62 19.08 -7.32
C GLN A 142 -10.17 19.39 -7.74
N VAL A 143 -9.31 19.80 -6.81
CA VAL A 143 -7.86 19.93 -7.07
C VAL A 143 -7.27 18.56 -7.44
N ALA A 144 -7.63 17.51 -6.71
CA ALA A 144 -7.17 16.14 -6.96
C ALA A 144 -7.55 15.65 -8.36
N LEU A 145 -8.79 15.86 -8.79
CA LEU A 145 -9.29 15.48 -10.11
C LEU A 145 -8.48 16.13 -11.23
N ARG A 146 -8.15 17.41 -11.10
CA ARG A 146 -7.30 18.11 -12.09
C ARG A 146 -5.92 17.48 -12.16
N SER A 147 -5.32 17.16 -11.02
CA SER A 147 -4.05 16.44 -10.98
C SER A 147 -4.13 15.05 -11.61
N ARG A 148 -5.18 14.28 -11.33
CA ARG A 148 -5.39 12.93 -11.90
C ARG A 148 -5.55 12.96 -13.42
N ASN A 149 -6.17 14.00 -13.98
CA ASN A 149 -6.26 14.22 -15.43
C ASN A 149 -4.91 14.56 -16.10
N LEU A 150 -3.90 14.96 -15.33
CA LEU A 150 -2.54 15.20 -15.82
C LEU A 150 -1.66 13.95 -15.78
N LYS A 151 -2.18 12.80 -15.29
CA LYS A 151 -1.48 11.52 -15.33
C LYS A 151 -1.16 11.15 -16.79
N GLY A 152 0.11 10.86 -17.06
CA GLY A 152 0.62 10.61 -18.42
C GLY A 152 0.87 11.86 -19.26
N HIS A 153 0.60 13.06 -18.73
CA HIS A 153 0.82 14.36 -19.37
C HIS A 153 1.73 15.27 -18.51
N GLY A 154 2.75 14.69 -17.90
CA GLY A 154 3.71 15.38 -17.03
C GLY A 154 3.68 14.92 -15.57
N LEU A 155 2.67 14.14 -15.16
CA LEU A 155 2.67 13.41 -13.89
C LEU A 155 2.70 11.90 -14.14
N ASP A 156 3.53 11.20 -13.37
CA ASP A 156 3.50 9.73 -13.30
C ASP A 156 2.22 9.24 -12.60
N GLU A 157 1.76 9.98 -11.58
CA GLU A 157 0.55 9.70 -10.83
C GLU A 157 -0.17 10.97 -10.38
N GLY A 158 -1.50 10.89 -10.25
CA GLY A 158 -2.30 11.97 -9.68
C GLY A 158 -2.31 11.99 -8.15
N MET A 159 -2.85 13.04 -7.56
CA MET A 159 -2.99 13.15 -6.10
C MET A 159 -3.83 12.00 -5.51
N SER A 160 -3.26 11.31 -4.53
CA SER A 160 -3.98 10.28 -3.79
C SER A 160 -4.91 10.86 -2.74
N THR A 161 -5.95 10.11 -2.36
CA THR A 161 -6.86 10.48 -1.25
C THR A 161 -6.10 10.72 0.05
N ARG A 162 -4.97 10.03 0.28
CA ARG A 162 -4.09 10.26 1.43
C ARG A 162 -3.54 11.69 1.47
N LEU A 163 -3.13 12.23 0.32
CA LEU A 163 -2.63 13.62 0.25
C LEU A 163 -3.75 14.62 0.54
N LEU A 164 -4.98 14.34 0.09
CA LEU A 164 -6.14 15.18 0.40
C LEU A 164 -6.44 15.20 1.90
N VAL A 165 -6.37 14.04 2.56
CA VAL A 165 -6.52 13.96 4.03
C VAL A 165 -5.43 14.77 4.72
N TYR A 166 -4.17 14.70 4.28
CA TYR A 166 -3.09 15.52 4.85
C TYR A 166 -3.33 17.02 4.65
N ALA A 167 -3.74 17.45 3.45
CA ALA A 167 -4.09 18.85 3.20
C ALA A 167 -5.22 19.31 4.12
N GLY A 168 -6.29 18.52 4.24
CA GLY A 168 -7.40 18.80 5.14
C GLY A 168 -6.95 18.88 6.61
N GLN A 169 -6.07 17.99 7.06
CA GLN A 169 -5.57 17.98 8.44
C GLN A 169 -4.70 19.19 8.76
N LEU A 170 -3.99 19.74 7.78
CA LEU A 170 -3.25 20.99 7.93
C LEU A 170 -4.23 22.18 8.04
N ILE A 171 -5.26 22.22 7.18
CA ILE A 171 -6.28 23.27 7.19
C ILE A 171 -7.08 23.26 8.50
N SER A 172 -7.48 22.09 9.00
CA SER A 172 -8.21 21.97 10.27
C SER A 172 -7.38 22.40 11.49
N LYS A 173 -6.06 22.44 11.36
CA LYS A 173 -5.13 22.99 12.37
C LYS A 173 -4.83 24.48 12.19
N GLY A 174 -5.53 25.15 11.27
CA GLY A 174 -5.42 26.60 11.05
C GLY A 174 -4.30 27.01 10.09
N ILE A 175 -3.71 26.08 9.34
CA ILE A 175 -2.80 26.42 8.24
C ILE A 175 -3.67 26.95 7.09
N GLU A 176 -3.22 28.05 6.48
CA GLU A 176 -3.90 28.67 5.35
C GLU A 176 -4.05 27.66 4.18
N PRO A 177 -5.24 27.57 3.53
CA PRO A 177 -5.53 26.55 2.52
C PRO A 177 -4.54 26.42 1.37
N ILE A 178 -4.09 27.52 0.77
CA ILE A 178 -3.11 27.50 -0.32
C ILE A 178 -1.78 26.94 0.19
N ALA A 179 -1.30 27.40 1.34
CA ALA A 179 -0.09 26.89 1.97
C ALA A 179 -0.19 25.38 2.30
N ALA A 180 -1.33 24.94 2.83
CA ALA A 180 -1.60 23.53 3.13
C ALA A 180 -1.61 22.67 1.87
N CYS A 181 -2.31 23.10 0.83
CA CYS A 181 -2.37 22.43 -0.47
C CYS A 181 -0.99 22.37 -1.13
N ARG A 182 -0.23 23.46 -1.13
CA ARG A 182 1.13 23.47 -1.67
C ARG A 182 2.01 22.46 -0.93
N LEU A 183 1.98 22.44 0.40
CA LEU A 183 2.80 21.56 1.22
C LEU A 183 2.45 20.08 1.05
N ALA A 184 1.16 19.74 1.06
CA ALA A 184 0.69 18.35 1.09
C ALA A 184 0.37 17.77 -0.30
N LEU A 185 -0.07 18.60 -1.25
CA LEU A 185 -0.54 18.13 -2.56
C LEU A 185 0.49 18.37 -3.67
N VAL A 186 1.08 19.57 -3.73
CA VAL A 186 1.91 19.99 -4.88
C VAL A 186 3.36 19.52 -4.72
N ARG A 187 4.01 19.90 -3.62
CA ARG A 187 5.45 19.64 -3.43
C ARG A 187 5.81 18.15 -3.40
N PRO A 188 5.03 17.25 -2.78
CA PRO A 188 5.35 15.82 -2.77
C PRO A 188 5.11 15.12 -4.10
N LEU A 189 4.30 15.70 -4.99
CA LEU A 189 3.84 15.00 -6.20
C LEU A 189 4.82 15.13 -7.37
N THR A 190 5.54 16.25 -7.47
CA THR A 190 6.47 16.48 -8.57
C THR A 190 7.56 17.46 -8.19
N ASP A 191 8.74 17.26 -8.78
CA ASP A 191 9.88 18.19 -8.75
C ASP A 191 9.96 19.10 -9.97
N ASP A 192 9.15 18.83 -11.00
CA ASP A 192 9.09 19.63 -12.21
C ASP A 192 8.48 21.02 -11.93
N PRO A 193 9.21 22.13 -12.21
CA PRO A 193 8.72 23.47 -11.94
C PRO A 193 7.44 23.85 -12.71
N ASP A 194 7.32 23.47 -13.98
CA ASP A 194 6.17 23.81 -14.81
C ASP A 194 4.91 23.07 -14.34
N MET A 195 5.08 21.81 -13.92
CA MET A 195 4.00 21.03 -13.31
C MET A 195 3.61 21.57 -11.94
N ARG A 196 4.56 22.04 -11.14
CA ARG A 196 4.28 22.71 -9.87
C ARG A 196 3.44 23.97 -10.07
N ASP A 197 3.81 24.80 -11.04
CA ASP A 197 3.07 26.02 -11.35
C ASP A 197 1.65 25.71 -11.85
N THR A 198 1.50 24.66 -12.66
CA THR A 198 0.20 24.16 -13.13
C THR A 198 -0.68 23.69 -11.96
N LEU A 199 -0.12 22.94 -11.02
CA LEU A 199 -0.86 22.45 -9.85
C LEU A 199 -1.16 23.57 -8.84
N ASP A 200 -0.23 24.50 -8.62
CA ASP A 200 -0.47 25.69 -7.80
C ASP A 200 -1.59 26.55 -8.41
N ALA A 201 -1.62 26.74 -9.74
CA ALA A 201 -2.72 27.43 -10.42
C ALA A 201 -4.07 26.69 -10.25
N ALA A 202 -4.05 25.36 -10.24
CA ALA A 202 -5.25 24.57 -9.94
C ALA A 202 -5.74 24.80 -8.51
N VAL A 203 -4.84 24.87 -7.52
CA VAL A 203 -5.17 25.19 -6.13
C VAL A 203 -5.81 26.58 -6.03
N HIS A 204 -5.20 27.59 -6.64
CA HIS A 204 -5.71 28.97 -6.67
C HIS A 204 -7.05 29.14 -7.39
N THR A 205 -7.51 28.14 -8.14
CA THR A 205 -8.85 28.16 -8.74
C THR A 205 -9.95 27.91 -7.69
N PHE A 206 -9.62 27.27 -6.57
CA PHE A 206 -10.60 26.83 -5.56
C PHE A 206 -10.40 27.47 -4.18
N PHE A 207 -9.22 28.05 -3.92
CA PHE A 207 -8.87 28.69 -2.66
C PHE A 207 -8.28 30.08 -2.93
N ASP A 208 -8.77 31.06 -2.17
CA ASP A 208 -8.39 32.49 -2.24
C ASP A 208 -7.33 32.86 -1.19
#